data_AF-A0A3D4M7Y1-F1
#
_entry.id   AF-A0A3D4M7Y1-F1
#
_cell.length_a   1.000
_cell.length_b   1.000
_cell.length_c   1.000
_cell.angle_alpha   90.00
_cell.angle_beta   90.00
_cell.angle_gamma   90.00
#
_symmetry.space_group_name_H-M   'P 1'
#
loop_
_entity.id
_entity.type
_entity.pdbx_description
1 polymer ?
#
loop_
_entity_poly.entity_id
_entity_poly.type
_entity_poly.pdbx_seq_one_letter_code
_entity_poly.pdbx_strand_id
1 'polypeptide(L)' 'MGDLGGPVLTKCWESYLVFKKCRFDRQQGTHHHWKCPDCWRTVTFWGNKKEVPRFHIINNLRNLGVSNGEFNKWVKENCK' A
#
# COMPACT_ATOMS: atom_id res chain seq x y z
N MET A 1 14.29 -15.33 -6.22
CA MET A 1 14.16 -13.92 -5.78
C MET A 1 12.93 -13.83 -4.91
N GLY A 2 13.09 -13.60 -3.60
CA GLY A 2 12.03 -13.85 -2.61
C GLY A 2 10.81 -12.95 -2.79
N ASP A 3 9.68 -13.56 -3.11
CA ASP A 3 8.37 -12.94 -2.99
C ASP A 3 8.09 -12.72 -1.50
N LEU A 4 7.84 -11.48 -1.10
CA LEU A 4 7.15 -11.19 0.15
C LEU A 4 5.68 -11.56 -0.07
N GLY A 5 5.39 -12.86 -0.08
CA GLY A 5 4.02 -13.40 -0.23
C GLY A 5 3.14 -13.17 1.00
N GLY A 6 3.73 -12.64 2.08
CA GLY A 6 3.06 -12.36 3.34
C GLY A 6 2.43 -10.96 3.43
N PRO A 7 1.68 -10.72 4.53
CA PRO A 7 1.18 -9.40 4.87
C PRO A 7 2.33 -8.40 5.11
N VAL A 8 2.05 -7.10 4.94
CA VAL A 8 3.02 -6.02 5.13
C VAL A 8 2.58 -5.12 6.27
N LEU A 9 3.51 -4.67 7.12
CA LEU A 9 3.19 -3.71 8.19
C LEU A 9 2.47 -2.49 7.62
N THR A 10 1.38 -2.08 8.26
CA THR A 10 0.57 -0.96 7.79
C THR A 10 1.37 0.33 7.67
N LYS A 11 2.27 0.59 8.62
CA LYS A 11 3.19 1.74 8.55
C LYS A 11 4.08 1.70 7.30
N CYS A 12 4.56 0.51 6.91
CA CYS A 12 5.37 0.35 5.70
C CYS A 12 4.55 0.64 4.44
N TRP A 13 3.31 0.13 4.40
CA TRP A 13 2.41 0.40 3.29
C TRP A 13 2.07 1.90 3.18
N GLU A 14 1.77 2.56 4.30
CA GLU A 14 1.52 4.01 4.33
C GLU A 14 2.76 4.82 3.89
N SER A 15 3.96 4.44 4.33
CA SER A 15 5.21 5.06 3.86
C SER A 15 5.40 4.91 2.35
N TYR A 16 5.04 3.75 1.78
CA TYR A 16 5.08 3.55 0.33
C TYR A 16 4.10 4.46 -0.41
N LEU A 17 2.88 4.63 0.13
CA LEU A 17 1.89 5.55 -0.43
C LEU A 17 2.41 7.00 -0.41
N VAL A 18 3.03 7.43 0.68
CA VAL A 18 3.68 8.76 0.76
C VAL A 18 4.81 8.89 -0.27
N PHE A 19 5.63 7.85 -0.46
CA PHE A 19 6.67 7.82 -1.49
C PHE A 19 6.08 7.99 -2.91
N LYS A 20 4.95 7.34 -3.20
CA LYS A 20 4.17 7.51 -4.44
C LYS A 20 3.34 8.81 -4.47
N LYS A 21 3.60 9.75 -3.56
CA LYS A 21 2.93 11.05 -3.44
C LYS A 21 1.42 10.96 -3.18
N CYS A 22 0.96 9.80 -2.72
CA CYS A 22 -0.39 9.66 -2.19
C CYS A 22 -0.50 10.36 -0.83
N ARG A 23 -1.70 10.82 -0.52
CA ARG A 23 -2.05 11.48 0.73
C ARG A 23 -3.23 10.76 1.37
N PHE A 24 -3.20 10.69 2.70
CA PHE A 24 -4.36 10.28 3.47
C PHE A 24 -5.51 11.25 3.20
N ASP A 25 -6.67 10.71 2.89
CA ASP A 25 -7.91 11.46 2.61
C ASP A 25 -8.83 11.39 3.83
N ARG A 26 -9.23 10.18 4.22
CA ARG A 26 -10.13 9.96 5.35
C ARG A 26 -10.07 8.55 5.90
N GLN A 27 -10.61 8.38 7.10
CA GLN A 27 -10.91 7.08 7.69
C GLN A 27 -12.42 6.84 7.68
N GLN A 28 -12.85 5.66 7.24
CA GLN A 28 -14.25 5.23 7.31
C GLN A 28 -14.32 3.87 8.04
N GLY A 29 -14.72 3.93 9.31
CA GLY A 29 -14.68 2.76 10.19
C GLY A 29 -13.25 2.23 10.34
N THR A 30 -13.02 0.99 9.93
CA THR A 30 -11.70 0.33 9.98
C THR A 30 -10.83 0.59 8.75
N HIS A 31 -11.34 1.27 7.73
CA HIS A 31 -10.65 1.49 6.46
C HIS A 31 -10.01 2.87 6.39
N HIS A 32 -8.76 2.91 5.93
CA HIS A 32 -8.09 4.15 5.52
C HIS A 32 -8.28 4.33 4.02
N HIS A 33 -8.59 5.56 3.61
CA HIS A 33 -8.73 5.98 2.23
C HIS A 33 -7.60 6.96 1.90
N TRP A 34 -6.91 6.69 0.80
CA TRP A 34 -5.78 7.48 0.32
C TRP A 34 -6.01 7.91 -1.13
N LYS A 35 -5.64 9.15 -1.45
CA LYS A 35 -5.72 9.74 -2.79
C LYS A 35 -4.32 9.88 -3.36
N CYS A 36 -4.14 9.56 -4.63
CA CYS A 36 -2.87 9.65 -5.33
C CYS A 36 -3.02 10.52 -6.58
N PRO A 37 -1.99 11.26 -6.99
CA PRO A 37 -2.07 12.21 -8.11
C PRO A 37 -2.50 11.56 -9.43
N ASP A 38 -2.09 10.32 -9.69
CA ASP A 38 -2.33 9.62 -10.97
C ASP A 38 -3.22 8.38 -10.84
N CYS A 39 -4.02 8.28 -9.76
CA CYS A 39 -4.91 7.13 -9.57
C CYS A 39 -6.37 7.46 -9.88
N TRP A 40 -6.96 6.66 -10.77
CA TRP A 40 -8.40 6.70 -11.04
C TRP A 40 -9.25 6.31 -9.82
N ARG A 41 -8.69 5.46 -8.94
CA ARG A 41 -9.39 4.95 -7.76
C ARG A 41 -8.68 5.35 -6.47
N THR A 42 -9.49 5.58 -5.43
CA THR A 42 -9.00 5.72 -4.06
C THR A 42 -8.33 4.41 -3.62
N VAL A 43 -7.16 4.52 -2.98
CA VAL A 43 -6.49 3.37 -2.35
C VAL A 43 -7.16 3.13 -1.00
N THR A 44 -7.66 1.91 -0.79
CA THR A 44 -8.42 1.55 0.42
C THR A 44 -7.91 0.26 1.03
N PHE A 45 -7.66 0.27 2.34
CA PHE A 45 -7.16 -0.87 3.11
C PHE A 45 -7.51 -0.74 4.60
N TRP A 46 -7.40 -1.82 5.37
CA TRP A 46 -7.61 -1.82 6.82
C TRP A 46 -6.45 -1.18 7.57
N GLY A 47 -6.42 0.15 7.60
CA GLY A 47 -5.33 0.90 8.23
C GLY A 47 -5.30 0.84 9.76
N ASN A 48 -6.37 0.34 10.40
CA ASN A 48 -6.38 0.11 11.84
C ASN A 48 -5.70 -1.21 12.26
N LYS A 49 -5.37 -2.10 11.31
CA LYS A 49 -4.66 -3.34 11.59
C LYS A 49 -3.15 -3.07 11.60
N LYS A 50 -2.41 -3.89 12.34
CA LYS A 50 -0.93 -3.83 12.37
C LYS A 50 -0.34 -4.14 10.99
N GLU A 51 -1.01 -5.00 10.23
CA GLU A 51 -0.57 -5.49 8.94
C GLU A 51 -1.69 -5.44 7.91
N VAL A 52 -1.34 -5.09 6.68
CA VAL A 52 -2.19 -5.08 5.51
C VAL A 52 -2.01 -6.41 4.77
N PRO A 53 -3.10 -7.17 4.55
CA PRO A 53 -3.02 -8.41 3.79
C PRO A 53 -2.56 -8.18 2.35
N ARG A 54 -1.79 -9.13 1.82
CA ARG A 54 -1.16 -8.99 0.51
C ARG A 54 -2.15 -8.76 -0.63
N PHE A 55 -3.34 -9.35 -0.56
CA PHE A 55 -4.36 -9.19 -1.60
C PHE A 55 -4.88 -7.74 -1.71
N HIS A 56 -5.01 -7.01 -0.59
CA HIS A 56 -5.35 -5.58 -0.62
C HIS A 56 -4.26 -4.79 -1.35
N ILE A 57 -3.00 -5.08 -1.04
CA ILE A 57 -1.85 -4.42 -1.65
C ILE A 57 -1.85 -4.68 -3.16
N ILE A 58 -1.97 -5.93 -3.61
CA ILE A 58 -1.97 -6.29 -5.04
C ILE A 58 -3.06 -5.53 -5.80
N ASN A 59 -4.27 -5.48 -5.25
CA ASN A 59 -5.38 -4.77 -5.89
C ASN A 59 -5.13 -3.25 -5.97
N ASN A 60 -4.55 -2.66 -4.92
CA ASN A 60 -4.20 -1.25 -4.93
C ASN A 60 -3.01 -0.93 -5.86
N LEU A 61 -2.01 -1.82 -5.94
CA LEU A 61 -0.87 -1.68 -6.86
C LEU A 61 -1.31 -1.64 -8.32
N ARG A 62 -2.33 -2.42 -8.69
CA ARG A 62 -2.95 -2.34 -10.02
C ARG A 62 -3.53 -0.95 -10.32
N ASN A 63 -4.16 -0.31 -9.34
CA ASN A 63 -4.67 1.07 -9.48
C ASN A 63 -3.54 2.13 -9.50
N LEU A 64 -2.38 1.80 -8.91
CA LEU A 64 -1.17 2.63 -8.91
C LEU A 64 -0.30 2.43 -10.17
N GLY A 65 -0.63 1.46 -11.03
CA GLY A 65 0.17 1.11 -12.20
C GLY A 65 1.53 0.49 -11.85
N VAL A 66 1.68 -0.08 -10.65
CA VAL A 66 2.97 -0.61 -10.18
C VAL A 66 2.95 -2.14 -10.11
N SER A 67 4.06 -2.77 -10.50
CA SER A 67 4.22 -4.22 -10.41
C SER A 67 4.48 -4.68 -8.97
N ASN A 68 4.10 -5.93 -8.66
CA ASN A 68 4.45 -6.55 -7.38
C ASN A 68 5.96 -6.60 -7.11
N GLY A 69 6.77 -6.80 -8.16
CA GLY A 69 8.22 -6.88 -8.07
C GLY A 69 8.84 -5.54 -7.66
N GLU A 70 8.39 -4.44 -8.26
CA GLU A 70 8.85 -3.09 -7.90
C GLU A 70 8.49 -2.76 -6.45
N PHE A 71 7.25 -3.03 -6.04
CA PHE A 71 6.86 -2.84 -4.65
C PHE A 71 7.67 -3.71 -3.68
N ASN A 72 7.88 -4.99 -3.99
CA ASN A 72 8.67 -5.89 -3.15
C ASN A 72 10.12 -5.43 -3.00
N LYS A 73 10.71 -4.88 -4.07
CA LYS A 73 12.04 -4.29 -4.03
C LYS A 73 12.06 -3.09 -3.08
N TRP A 74 11.12 -2.16 -3.24
CA TRP A 74 11.01 -0.98 -2.37
C TRP A 74 10.84 -1.37 -0.89
N VAL A 75 9.96 -2.33 -0.59
CA VAL A 75 9.73 -2.79 0.79
C VAL A 75 11.01 -3.36 1.41
N LYS A 76 11.78 -4.18 0.69
CA LYS A 76 13.05 -4.73 1.20
C LYS A 76 14.09 -3.66 1.52
N GLU A 77 14.07 -2.56 0.76
CA GLU A 77 15.03 -1.47 0.93
C GLU A 77 14.62 -0.50 2.05
N ASN A 78 13.31 -0.30 2.26
CA ASN A 78 12.79 0.79 3.10
C ASN A 78 12.08 0.32 4.38
N CYS A 79 11.66 -0.94 4.44
CA CYS A 79 10.93 -1.49 5.57
C CYS A 79 11.67 -2.69 6.14
N LYS A 80 12.44 -2.42 7.20
CA LYS A 80 13.11 -3.42 8.03
C LYS A 80 12.33 -3.65 9.30
#